data_AF-A0AAW9R7X0-F1
#
_entry.id   AF-A0AAW9R7X0-F1
#
_cell.length_a   1.000
_cell.length_b   1.000
_cell.length_c   1.000
_cell.angle_alpha   90.00
_cell.angle_beta   90.00
_cell.angle_gamma   90.00
#
_symmetry.space_group_name_H-M   'P 1'
#
loop_
_entity.id
_entity.type
_entity.pdbx_description
1 polymer ?
#
loop_
_entity_poly.entity_id
_entity_poly.type
_entity_poly.pdbx_seq_one_letter_code
_entity_poly.pdbx_strand_id
1 'polypeptide(L)' 'MPLPLIHPDHDPRPEPPEAPLPSDCCDSGCNPCVHDSYAEDLAYYREQLAAWLKRHPEATGRA' A
#
# COMPACT_ATOMS: atom_id res chain seq x y z
N MET A 1 -34.05 -7.47 6.17
CA MET A 1 -32.80 -7.65 6.94
C MET A 1 -31.98 -6.39 6.71
N PRO A 2 -31.74 -5.52 7.70
CA PRO A 2 -30.96 -4.31 7.46
C PRO A 2 -29.48 -4.70 7.28
N LEU A 3 -28.93 -4.37 6.11
CA LEU A 3 -27.49 -4.42 5.85
C LEU A 3 -26.82 -3.33 6.70
N PRO A 4 -25.77 -3.64 7.48
CA PRO A 4 -24.96 -2.58 8.06
C PRO A 4 -24.29 -1.85 6.91
N LEU A 5 -24.68 -0.59 6.73
CA LEU A 5 -23.99 0.39 5.90
C LEU A 5 -22.57 0.50 6.46
N ILE A 6 -21.60 -0.15 5.80
CA ILE A 6 -20.18 0.17 6.02
C ILE A 6 -20.07 1.65 5.69
N HIS A 7 -19.82 2.45 6.73
CA HIS A 7 -19.53 3.86 6.60
C HIS A 7 -18.33 4.00 5.67
N PRO A 8 -18.44 4.80 4.60
CA PRO A 8 -17.30 5.14 3.79
C PRO A 8 -16.39 6.00 4.66
N ASP A 9 -15.40 5.38 5.30
CA ASP A 9 -14.18 6.11 5.65
C ASP A 9 -13.63 6.59 4.32
N HIS A 10 -13.88 7.87 4.01
CA HIS A 10 -13.84 8.38 2.64
C HIS A 10 -12.43 8.44 2.04
N ASP A 11 -11.41 8.15 2.84
CA ASP A 11 -10.02 8.04 2.40
C ASP A 11 -9.20 7.27 3.44
N PRO A 12 -9.26 5.93 3.46
CA PRO A 12 -8.41 5.16 4.33
C PRO A 12 -6.95 5.37 3.90
N ARG A 13 -6.03 5.35 4.89
CA ARG A 13 -4.60 5.41 4.60
C ARG A 13 -4.24 4.22 3.71
N PRO A 14 -3.49 4.41 2.60
CA PRO A 14 -3.01 3.29 1.83
C PRO A 14 -2.17 2.37 2.73
N GLU A 15 -2.24 1.07 2.48
CA GLU A 15 -1.45 0.07 3.20
C GLU A 15 -0.20 -0.31 2.38
N PRO A 16 0.96 -0.48 3.03
CA PRO A 16 2.18 -0.86 2.33
C PRO A 16 2.04 -2.27 1.76
N PRO A 17 2.62 -2.54 0.57
CA PRO A 17 2.65 -3.90 0.04
C PRO A 17 3.44 -4.81 0.97
N GLU A 18 3.00 -6.07 1.07
CA GLU A 18 3.70 -7.09 1.84
C GLU A 18 5.05 -7.40 1.20
N ALA A 19 6.12 -7.38 2.01
CA ALA A 19 7.45 -7.67 1.50
C ALA A 19 7.54 -9.15 1.08
N PRO A 20 8.04 -9.45 -0.14
CA PRO A 20 8.15 -10.82 -0.59
C PRO A 20 9.12 -11.60 0.28
N LEU A 21 8.79 -12.84 0.59
CA LEU A 21 9.69 -13.71 1.34
C LEU A 21 10.85 -14.15 0.44
N PRO A 22 12.01 -14.51 1.02
CA PRO A 22 13.09 -15.12 0.26
C PRO A 22 12.65 -16.39 -0.49
N SER A 23 11.65 -17.12 0.03
CA SER A 23 11.06 -18.28 -0.64
C SER A 23 10.22 -17.95 -1.88
N ASP A 24 9.70 -16.73 -2.00
CA ASP A 24 9.02 -16.24 -3.21
C ASP A 24 10.01 -15.80 -4.28
N CYS A 25 11.26 -15.52 -3.88
CA CYS A 25 12.34 -15.34 -4.83
C CYS A 25 12.75 -16.70 -5.38
N CYS A 26 12.59 -16.86 -6.68
CA CYS A 26 13.01 -18.06 -7.41
C CYS A 26 14.55 -18.25 -7.41
N ASP A 27 15.34 -17.26 -6.96
CA ASP A 27 16.83 -17.21 -6.86
C ASP A 27 17.62 -17.62 -8.11
N SER A 28 16.92 -17.96 -9.18
CA SER A 28 17.44 -18.58 -10.41
C SER A 28 17.18 -17.70 -11.64
N GLY A 29 16.77 -16.44 -11.43
CA GLY A 29 16.51 -15.49 -12.51
C GLY A 29 15.11 -15.60 -13.15
N CYS A 30 14.09 -16.02 -12.39
CA CYS A 30 12.71 -15.94 -12.88
C CYS A 30 12.33 -14.48 -13.25
N ASN A 31 11.63 -14.32 -14.37
CA ASN A 31 11.10 -13.04 -14.85
C ASN A 31 9.56 -13.13 -14.95
N PRO A 32 8.80 -12.27 -14.26
CA PRO A 32 9.24 -11.12 -13.46
C PRO A 32 9.87 -11.50 -12.11
N CYS A 33 10.90 -10.76 -11.71
CA CYS A 33 11.47 -10.88 -10.37
C CYS A 33 10.47 -10.33 -9.36
N VAL A 34 10.19 -11.07 -8.29
CA VAL A 34 9.26 -10.63 -7.25
C VAL A 34 9.69 -9.31 -6.61
N HIS A 35 11.00 -9.06 -6.52
CA HIS A 35 11.52 -7.80 -6.02
C HIS A 35 11.26 -6.62 -6.96
N ASP A 36 11.25 -6.84 -8.27
CA ASP A 36 10.92 -5.80 -9.25
C ASP A 36 9.45 -5.42 -9.12
N SER A 37 8.54 -6.40 -9.11
CA SER A 37 7.10 -6.15 -8.90
C SER A 37 6.82 -5.48 -7.56
N TYR A 38 7.49 -5.93 -6.48
CA TYR A 38 7.38 -5.30 -5.18
C TYR A 38 7.88 -3.85 -5.18
N ALA A 39 8.98 -3.56 -5.89
CA ALA A 39 9.50 -2.20 -5.99
C ALA A 39 8.53 -1.26 -6.73
N GLU A 40 7.87 -1.74 -7.78
CA GLU A 40 6.82 -1.01 -8.49
C GLU A 40 5.60 -0.73 -7.58
N ASP A 41 5.11 -1.75 -6.89
CA ASP A 41 4.00 -1.62 -5.94
C ASP A 41 4.35 -0.66 -4.78
N LEU A 42 5.58 -0.74 -4.29
CA LEU A 42 6.07 0.14 -3.23
C LEU A 42 6.20 1.59 -3.72
N ALA A 43 6.60 1.81 -4.97
CA ALA A 43 6.62 3.14 -5.58
C ALA A 43 5.20 3.72 -5.64
N TYR A 44 4.25 2.96 -6.18
CA TYR A 44 2.84 3.34 -6.26
C TYR A 44 2.26 3.63 -4.87
N TYR A 45 2.54 2.77 -3.88
CA TYR A 45 2.16 2.97 -2.50
C TYR A 45 2.65 4.32 -1.95
N ARG A 46 3.92 4.67 -2.17
CA ARG A 46 4.51 5.91 -1.69
C ARG A 46 3.87 7.14 -2.32
N GLU A 47 3.51 7.07 -3.60
CA GLU A 47 2.76 8.14 -4.28
C GLU A 47 1.37 8.33 -3.70
N GLN A 48 0.62 7.23 -3.51
CA GLN A 48 -0.69 7.26 -2.87
C GLN A 48 -0.61 7.79 -1.43
N LEU A 49 0.38 7.36 -0.66
CA LEU A 49 0.59 7.82 0.71
C LEU A 49 0.90 9.32 0.74
N ALA A 50 1.74 9.82 -0.18
CA ALA A 50 2.03 11.25 -0.28
C ALA A 50 0.77 12.06 -0.63
N ALA A 51 -0.08 11.57 -1.55
CA ALA A 51 -1.35 12.19 -1.89
C ALA A 51 -2.35 12.15 -0.71
N TRP A 52 -2.35 11.05 0.05
CA TRP A 52 -3.16 10.90 1.25
C TRP A 52 -2.71 11.87 2.35
N LEU A 53 -1.40 11.98 2.64
CA LEU A 53 -0.86 12.90 3.65
C LEU A 53 -1.19 14.37 3.33
N LYS A 54 -1.23 14.75 2.04
CA LYS A 54 -1.66 16.08 1.61
C LYS A 54 -3.14 16.36 1.91
N ARG A 55 -3.98 15.34 1.78
CA ARG A 55 -5.43 15.42 2.06
C ARG A 55 -5.75 15.31 3.56
N HIS A 56 -4.88 14.66 4.32
CA HIS A 56 -5.00 14.45 5.77
C HIS A 56 -3.86 15.13 6.56
N PRO A 57 -3.81 16.48 6.58
CA PRO A 57 -2.82 17.20 7.39
C PRO A 57 -2.99 16.92 8.89
N GLU A 58 -4.21 16.64 9.35
CA GLU A 58 -4.53 16.25 10.73
C GLU A 58 -3.87 14.93 11.16
N ALA A 59 -3.68 13.99 10.22
CA ALA A 59 -3.01 12.71 10.50
C ALA A 59 -1.49 12.86 10.57
N THR A 60 -0.94 13.93 9.97
CA THR A 60 0.48 14.27 10.02
C THR A 60 0.82 15.12 11.26
N GLY A 61 -0.15 15.89 11.77
CA GLY A 61 0.05 16.90 12.80
C GLY A 61 -0.82 16.70 14.05
N ARG A 62 -0.75 15.55 14.72
CA ARG A 62 -1.23 15.45 16.11
C ARG A 62 -0.19 16.06 17.05
N ALA A 63 -0.30 17.36 17.25
CA ALA A 63 0.23 18.10 18.40
C ALA A 63 -0.95 18.77 19.12
#